data_AF-A0ABD0PEN3-F1
#
_entry.id   AF-A0ABD0PEN3-F1
#
_cell.length_a   1.000
_cell.length_b   1.000
_cell.length_c   1.000
_cell.angle_alpha   90.00
_cell.angle_beta   90.00
_cell.angle_gamma   90.00
#
_symmetry.space_group_name_H-M   'P 1'
#
loop_
_entity.id
_entity.type
_entity.pdbx_description
1 polymer ?
#
loop_
_entity_poly.entity_id
_entity_poly.type
_entity_poly.pdbx_seq_one_letter_code
_entity_poly.pdbx_strand_id
1 'polypeptide(L)'
;GMIEPVVNAVSIHQVKKQSQLSLLDYFRQEHGNYNTEEFLTAQRNFVQSCAGYCLICYLLQVKDRHNGNILLDSEGHIIHIDFGFILSSSPRNLGFETSAFKLTSEFVDVMGGLDGDMFNYYKMLMLQGLIAARKHMEKVIQI
;
A
#
# COMPACT_ATOMS: atom_id res chain seq x y z
N GLY A 1 7.66 16.44 -18.19
CA GLY A 1 6.32 16.53 -17.57
C GLY A 1 6.42 17.26 -16.24
N MET A 2 5.29 17.64 -15.66
CA MET A 2 5.19 18.12 -14.28
C MET A 2 4.33 17.12 -13.50
N ILE A 3 4.58 16.97 -12.20
CA ILE A 3 3.82 16.09 -11.31
C ILE A 3 3.43 16.92 -10.09
N GLU A 4 2.15 16.89 -9.73
CA GLU A 4 1.66 17.49 -8.49
C GLU A 4 2.06 16.62 -7.29
N PRO A 5 2.74 17.17 -6.26
CA PRO A 5 3.22 16.38 -5.14
C PRO A 5 2.10 16.04 -4.16
N VAL A 6 2.19 14.85 -3.56
CA VAL A 6 1.36 14.49 -2.41
C VAL A 6 1.93 15.15 -1.17
N VAL A 7 1.13 16.02 -0.54
CA VAL A 7 1.50 16.73 0.69
C VAL A 7 1.29 15.84 1.92
N ASN A 8 2.02 16.11 3.01
CA ASN A 8 1.90 15.40 4.29
C ASN A 8 2.14 13.88 4.20
N ALA A 9 2.91 13.43 3.22
CA ALA A 9 3.27 12.03 3.04
C ALA A 9 4.79 11.87 2.92
N VAL A 10 5.32 10.81 3.51
CA VAL A 10 6.76 10.52 3.57
C VAL A 10 6.99 9.08 3.15
N SER A 11 8.08 8.80 2.42
CA SER A 11 8.38 7.41 2.01
C SER A 11 8.56 6.50 3.23
N ILE A 12 8.07 5.25 3.14
CA ILE A 12 8.27 4.24 4.21
C ILE A 12 9.76 4.05 4.50
N HIS A 13 10.62 4.12 3.48
CA HIS A 13 12.06 4.09 3.65
C HIS A 13 12.54 5.20 4.60
N GLN A 14 12.06 6.42 4.41
CA GLN A 14 12.42 7.56 5.25
C GLN A 14 11.80 7.47 6.65
N VAL A 15 10.55 7.00 6.78
CA VAL A 15 9.92 6.73 8.09
C VAL A 15 10.79 5.79 8.91
N LYS A 16 11.21 4.66 8.32
CA LYS A 16 12.08 3.68 9.00
C LYS A 16 13.46 4.25 9.32
N LYS A 17 14.05 5.01 8.39
CA LYS A 17 15.36 5.62 8.59
C LYS A 17 15.35 6.68 9.69
N GLN A 18 14.28 7.46 9.83
CA GLN A 18 14.20 8.54 10.80
C GLN A 18 13.76 8.05 12.18
N SER A 19 12.77 7.16 12.25
CA SER A 19 12.27 6.62 13.52
C SER A 19 13.17 5.52 14.09
N GLN A 20 13.87 4.75 13.24
CA GLN A 20 14.53 3.50 13.62
C GLN A 20 13.57 2.46 14.24
N LEU A 21 12.28 2.56 13.91
CA LEU A 21 11.22 1.68 14.39
C LEU A 21 10.73 0.71 13.31
N SER A 22 10.06 -0.36 13.77
CA SER A 22 9.17 -1.12 12.89
C SER A 22 7.98 -0.25 12.47
N LEU A 23 7.31 -0.64 11.37
CA LEU A 23 6.15 0.13 10.92
C LEU A 23 5.00 0.12 11.95
N LEU A 24 4.78 -1.01 12.64
CA LEU A 24 3.79 -1.10 13.69
C LEU A 24 4.13 -0.20 14.89
N ASP A 25 5.39 -0.18 15.33
CA ASP A 25 5.82 0.67 16.44
C ASP A 25 5.72 2.15 16.06
N TYR A 26 6.02 2.50 14.81
CA TYR A 26 5.80 3.85 14.29
C TYR A 26 4.32 4.24 14.36
N PHE A 27 3.41 3.38 13.92
CA PHE A 27 1.96 3.62 14.05
C PHE A 27 1.54 3.85 15.50
N ARG A 28 2.10 3.07 16.43
CA ARG A 28 1.81 3.23 17.86
C ARG A 28 2.36 4.53 18.44
N GLN A 29 3.52 4.96 17.97
CA GLN A 29 4.12 6.22 18.39
C GLN A 29 3.31 7.42 17.90
N GLU A 30 2.89 7.42 16.63
CA GLU A 30 2.23 8.56 16.01
C GLU A 30 0.72 8.62 16.28
N HIS A 31 0.06 7.46 16.41
CA HIS A 31 -1.40 7.38 16.54
C HIS A 31 -1.87 6.79 17.88
N GLY A 32 -0.95 6.50 18.80
CA GLY A 32 -1.27 5.97 20.12
C GLY A 32 -1.35 4.44 20.19
N ASN A 33 -1.69 3.91 21.37
CA ASN A 33 -1.71 2.47 21.62
C ASN A 33 -2.84 1.74 20.86
N TYR A 34 -2.78 0.41 20.78
CA TYR A 34 -3.71 -0.44 20.01
C TYR A 34 -5.21 -0.16 20.17
N ASN A 35 -5.65 0.38 21.31
CA ASN A 35 -7.05 0.63 21.62
C ASN A 35 -7.48 2.09 21.49
N THR A 36 -6.58 2.99 21.05
CA THR A 36 -6.95 4.40 20.81
C THR A 36 -7.74 4.52 19.52
N GLU A 37 -8.67 5.47 19.47
CA GLU A 37 -9.48 5.71 18.26
C GLU A 37 -8.58 6.14 17.09
N GLU A 38 -7.53 6.89 17.37
CA GLU A 38 -6.55 7.36 16.40
C GLU A 38 -5.78 6.18 15.77
N PHE A 39 -5.30 5.22 16.56
CA PHE A 39 -4.61 4.04 16.05
C PHE A 39 -5.55 3.17 15.22
N LEU A 40 -6.76 2.91 15.71
CA LEU A 40 -7.76 2.10 15.01
C LEU A 40 -8.18 2.74 13.68
N THR A 41 -8.26 4.08 13.63
CA THR A 41 -8.55 4.83 12.41
C THR A 41 -7.38 4.76 11.44
N ALA A 42 -6.15 5.03 11.88
CA ALA A 42 -4.96 4.94 11.05
C ALA A 42 -4.74 3.53 10.50
N GLN A 43 -4.94 2.50 11.33
CA GLN A 43 -4.86 1.10 10.92
C GLN A 43 -5.90 0.76 9.84
N ARG A 44 -7.14 1.26 9.98
CA ARG A 44 -8.19 1.08 8.98
C ARG A 44 -7.82 1.75 7.65
N ASN A 45 -7.32 2.98 7.71
CA ASN A 45 -6.85 3.75 6.56
C ASN A 45 -5.70 3.01 5.84
N PHE A 46 -4.76 2.46 6.60
CA PHE A 46 -3.69 1.61 6.09
C PHE A 46 -4.23 0.39 5.36
N VAL A 47 -5.16 -0.36 5.97
CA VAL A 47 -5.76 -1.56 5.38
C VAL A 47 -6.50 -1.24 4.08
N GLN A 48 -7.31 -0.18 4.07
CA GLN A 48 -8.11 0.21 2.91
C GLN A 48 -7.24 0.68 1.74
N SER A 49 -6.27 1.56 2.01
CA SER A 49 -5.31 2.02 1.00
C SER A 49 -4.44 0.88 0.49
N CYS A 50 -3.98 -0.02 1.37
CA CYS A 50 -3.21 -1.19 0.98
C CYS A 50 -4.00 -2.14 0.07
N ALA A 51 -5.28 -2.40 0.38
CA ALA A 51 -6.13 -3.21 -0.49
C ALA A 51 -6.34 -2.54 -1.86
N GLY A 52 -6.60 -1.24 -1.89
CA GLY A 52 -6.75 -0.47 -3.12
C GLY A 52 -5.50 -0.53 -4.02
N TYR A 53 -4.33 -0.22 -3.46
CA TYR A 53 -3.08 -0.26 -4.20
C TYR A 53 -2.65 -1.68 -4.58
N CYS A 54 -2.96 -2.70 -3.79
CA CYS A 54 -2.69 -4.08 -4.18
C CYS A 54 -3.51 -4.48 -5.42
N LEU A 55 -4.78 -4.07 -5.51
CA LEU A 55 -5.59 -4.28 -6.72
C LEU A 55 -5.04 -3.50 -7.92
N ILE A 56 -4.66 -2.22 -7.74
CA ILE A 56 -4.05 -1.40 -8.80
C ILE A 56 -2.77 -2.06 -9.31
N CYS A 57 -1.88 -2.48 -8.41
CA CYS A 57 -0.62 -3.12 -8.77
C CYS A 57 -0.85 -4.44 -9.53
N TYR A 58 -1.83 -5.24 -9.08
CA TYR A 58 -2.20 -6.48 -9.75
C TYR A 58 -2.79 -6.23 -11.16
N LEU A 59 -3.76 -5.32 -11.30
CA LEU A 59 -4.44 -5.10 -12.56
C LEU A 59 -3.55 -4.42 -13.61
N LEU A 60 -2.76 -3.42 -13.19
CA LEU A 60 -1.89 -2.66 -14.09
C LEU A 60 -0.48 -3.27 -14.22
N GLN A 61 -0.21 -4.38 -13.52
CA GLN A 61 1.10 -5.02 -13.49
C GLN A 61 2.20 -4.01 -13.17
N VAL A 62 1.99 -3.21 -12.12
CA VAL A 62 2.95 -2.21 -11.66
C VAL A 62 4.20 -2.93 -11.15
N LYS A 63 5.37 -2.46 -11.56
CA LYS A 63 6.68 -3.03 -11.18
C LYS A 63 7.47 -2.05 -10.33
N ASP A 64 8.66 -2.47 -9.91
CA ASP A 64 9.59 -1.63 -9.13
C ASP A 64 8.94 -1.07 -7.85
N ARG A 65 8.28 -1.95 -7.08
CA ARG A 65 7.64 -1.60 -5.82
C ARG A 65 8.61 -1.87 -4.67
N HIS A 66 9.12 -0.79 -4.07
CA HIS A 66 9.99 -0.79 -2.90
C HIS A 66 9.58 0.34 -1.94
N ASN A 67 10.11 0.34 -0.71
CA ASN A 67 9.76 1.31 0.35
C ASN A 67 10.04 2.79 0.01
N GLY A 68 10.74 3.07 -1.09
CA GLY A 68 10.95 4.43 -1.62
C GLY A 68 9.79 4.91 -2.48
N ASN A 69 9.08 3.98 -3.13
CA ASN A 69 7.93 4.25 -4.02
C ASN A 69 6.59 4.10 -3.30
N ILE A 70 6.60 3.85 -1.99
CA ILE A 70 5.42 3.76 -1.15
C ILE A 70 5.56 4.83 -0.07
N LEU A 71 4.69 5.84 -0.14
CA LEU A 71 4.57 6.87 0.88
C LEU A 71 3.58 6.42 1.95
N LEU A 72 3.73 6.98 3.14
CA LEU A 72 2.79 6.92 4.25
C LEU A 72 2.36 8.35 4.57
N ASP A 73 1.07 8.63 4.57
CA ASP A 73 0.53 9.92 4.97
C ASP A 73 0.32 10.03 6.49
N SER A 74 0.03 11.24 6.96
CA SER A 74 -0.24 11.50 8.39
C SER A 74 -1.52 10.86 8.93
N GLU A 75 -2.38 10.30 8.07
CA GLU A 75 -3.63 9.63 8.45
C GLU A 75 -3.49 8.10 8.41
N GLY A 76 -2.32 7.57 8.06
CA GLY A 76 -2.01 6.16 8.00
C GLY A 76 -2.25 5.49 6.65
N HIS A 77 -2.59 6.21 5.59
CA HIS A 77 -2.72 5.62 4.25
C HIS A 77 -1.36 5.37 3.60
N ILE A 78 -1.25 4.26 2.88
CA ILE A 78 -0.14 4.09 1.93
C ILE A 78 -0.50 4.68 0.58
N ILE A 79 0.49 5.29 -0.08
CA ILE A 79 0.31 5.96 -1.37
C ILE A 79 1.45 5.52 -2.29
N HIS A 80 1.13 4.77 -3.34
CA HIS A 80 2.12 4.38 -4.34
C HIS A 80 2.39 5.54 -5.29
N ILE A 81 3.67 5.81 -5.52
CA ILE A 81 4.14 6.80 -6.49
C ILE A 81 5.02 6.15 -7.55
N ASP A 82 5.44 6.95 -8.53
CA ASP A 82 6.34 6.54 -9.62
C ASP A 82 5.84 5.29 -10.38
N PHE A 83 4.83 5.46 -11.23
CA PHE A 83 4.29 4.37 -12.07
C PHE A 83 5.04 4.22 -13.40
N GLY A 84 6.36 4.48 -13.42
CA GLY A 84 7.17 4.45 -14.65
C GLY A 84 7.25 3.08 -15.34
N PHE A 85 6.98 1.99 -14.61
CA PHE A 85 7.01 0.62 -15.12
C PHE A 85 5.69 -0.10 -14.86
N ILE A 86 4.80 -0.09 -15.86
CA ILE A 86 3.50 -0.78 -15.84
C ILE A 86 3.35 -1.71 -17.06
N LEU A 87 2.45 -2.69 -16.96
CA LEU A 87 2.13 -3.63 -18.04
C LEU A 87 3.38 -4.33 -18.62
N SER A 88 3.60 -4.21 -19.93
CA SER A 88 4.74 -4.79 -20.65
C SER A 88 6.03 -3.98 -20.49
N SER A 89 5.98 -2.76 -19.95
CA SER A 89 7.18 -1.97 -19.68
C SER A 89 7.98 -2.64 -18.55
N SER A 90 9.27 -2.84 -18.79
CA SER A 90 10.19 -3.42 -17.80
C SER A 90 11.52 -2.67 -17.86
N PRO A 91 12.18 -2.39 -16.73
CA PRO A 91 13.56 -1.93 -16.76
C PRO A 91 14.40 -2.98 -17.49
N ARG A 92 14.98 -2.61 -18.65
CA ARG A 92 15.88 -3.51 -19.38
C ARG A 92 17.10 -3.78 -18.48
N ASN A 93 17.42 -5.05 -18.23
CA ASN A 93 18.64 -5.59 -17.57
C ASN A 93 18.54 -6.01 -16.10
N LEU A 94 17.36 -6.11 -15.51
CA LEU A 94 17.22 -6.65 -14.16
C LEU A 94 16.29 -7.87 -14.22
N GLY A 95 16.84 -9.06 -13.95
CA GLY A 95 16.06 -10.29 -13.73
C GLY A 95 15.26 -10.19 -12.44
N PHE A 96 14.34 -9.22 -12.38
CA PHE A 96 13.65 -8.79 -11.19
C PHE A 96 12.35 -9.55 -10.96
N GLU A 97 12.05 -9.74 -9.67
CA GLU A 97 10.91 -10.46 -9.14
C GLU A 97 9.62 -10.18 -9.93
N THR A 98 8.91 -11.26 -10.27
CA THR A 98 7.60 -11.28 -10.97
C THR A 98 6.45 -10.70 -10.14
N SER A 99 6.72 -10.24 -8.91
CA SER A 99 5.70 -9.86 -7.94
C SER A 99 5.33 -8.38 -8.09
N ALA A 100 4.14 -8.11 -8.64
CA ALA A 100 3.63 -6.75 -8.87
C ALA A 100 3.42 -5.94 -7.56
N PHE A 101 3.31 -6.61 -6.42
CA PHE A 101 3.27 -6.00 -5.09
C PHE A 101 3.73 -7.02 -4.04
N LYS A 102 4.49 -6.58 -3.03
CA LYS A 102 5.00 -7.44 -1.96
C LYS A 102 4.35 -7.05 -0.64
N LEU A 103 3.38 -7.85 -0.20
CA LEU A 103 2.83 -7.74 1.14
C LEU A 103 3.87 -8.26 2.13
N THR A 104 4.57 -7.35 2.81
CA THR A 104 5.64 -7.69 3.75
C THR A 104 5.07 -8.14 5.09
N SER A 105 5.87 -8.85 5.89
CA SER A 105 5.48 -9.20 7.27
C SER A 105 5.16 -7.96 8.11
N GLU A 106 5.92 -6.88 7.95
CA GLU A 106 5.64 -5.60 8.65
C GLU A 106 4.26 -5.04 8.33
N PHE A 107 3.79 -5.17 7.08
CA PHE A 107 2.46 -4.70 6.71
C PHE A 107 1.40 -5.57 7.39
N VAL A 108 1.61 -6.88 7.43
CA VAL A 108 0.73 -7.81 8.13
C VAL A 108 0.70 -7.53 9.63
N ASP A 109 1.84 -7.17 10.23
CA ASP A 109 1.92 -6.79 11.65
C ASP A 109 1.08 -5.54 11.94
N VAL A 110 1.12 -4.52 11.07
CA VAL A 110 0.23 -3.35 11.16
C VAL A 110 -1.24 -3.76 11.05
N MET A 111 -1.57 -4.78 10.24
CA MET A 111 -2.92 -5.32 10.11
C MET A 111 -3.35 -6.25 11.27
N GLY A 112 -2.51 -6.42 12.31
CA GLY A 112 -2.83 -7.27 13.46
C GLY A 112 -2.52 -8.75 13.25
N GLY A 113 -1.64 -9.10 12.30
CA GLY A 113 -1.21 -10.48 12.05
C GLY A 113 -2.07 -11.23 11.03
N LEU A 114 -1.62 -12.43 10.63
CA LEU A 114 -2.30 -13.27 9.62
C LEU A 114 -3.70 -13.72 10.04
N ASP A 115 -3.93 -13.86 11.34
CA ASP A 115 -5.21 -14.24 11.93
C ASP A 115 -6.01 -13.03 12.46
N GLY A 116 -5.51 -11.81 12.24
CA GLY A 116 -6.14 -10.58 12.71
C GLY A 116 -7.40 -10.20 11.94
N ASP A 117 -8.36 -9.57 12.63
CA ASP A 117 -9.62 -9.11 12.03
C ASP A 117 -9.40 -8.15 10.85
N MET A 118 -8.42 -7.25 10.98
CA MET A 118 -8.08 -6.29 9.93
C MET A 118 -7.41 -6.95 8.71
N PHE A 119 -6.68 -8.06 8.90
CA PHE A 119 -6.17 -8.86 7.78
C PHE A 119 -7.30 -9.62 7.07
N ASN A 120 -8.31 -10.11 7.80
CA ASN A 120 -9.52 -10.66 7.19
C ASN A 120 -10.32 -9.58 6.43
N TYR A 121 -10.41 -8.38 6.99
CA TYR A 121 -11.03 -7.24 6.34
C TYR A 121 -10.28 -6.83 5.07
N TYR A 122 -8.94 -6.80 5.08
CA TYR A 122 -8.10 -6.60 3.90
C TYR A 122 -8.46 -7.59 2.77
N LYS A 123 -8.54 -8.90 3.08
CA LYS A 123 -8.93 -9.93 2.10
C LYS A 123 -10.33 -9.70 1.55
N MET A 124 -11.28 -9.29 2.40
CA MET A 124 -12.65 -8.97 1.95
C MET A 124 -12.68 -7.76 1.01
N LEU A 125 -11.94 -6.69 1.33
CA LEU A 125 -11.85 -5.50 0.47
C LEU A 125 -11.24 -5.83 -0.89
N MET A 126 -10.17 -6.64 -0.92
CA MET A 126 -9.58 -7.15 -2.16
C MET A 126 -10.61 -7.88 -3.02
N LEU A 127 -11.39 -8.79 -2.43
CA LEU A 127 -12.42 -9.54 -3.15
C LEU A 127 -13.53 -8.63 -3.68
N GLN A 128 -14.04 -7.73 -2.84
CA GLN A 128 -15.10 -6.78 -3.23
C GLN A 128 -14.63 -5.86 -4.34
N GLY A 129 -13.43 -5.30 -4.22
CA GLY A 129 -12.82 -4.44 -5.23
C GLY A 129 -12.58 -5.17 -6.55
N LEU A 130 -12.13 -6.43 -6.52
CA LEU A 130 -11.95 -7.23 -7.72
C LEU A 130 -13.28 -7.56 -8.42
N ILE A 131 -14.33 -7.88 -7.65
CA ILE A 131 -15.69 -8.09 -8.20
C ILE A 131 -16.20 -6.79 -8.85
N ALA A 132 -16.01 -5.65 -8.20
CA ALA A 132 -16.40 -4.35 -8.75
C ALA A 132 -15.62 -4.00 -10.02
N ALA A 133 -14.30 -4.22 -10.03
CA ALA A 133 -13.45 -4.02 -11.20
C ALA A 133 -13.92 -4.87 -12.38
N ARG A 134 -14.29 -6.14 -12.14
CA ARG A 134 -14.85 -7.02 -13.18
C ARG A 134 -16.16 -6.48 -13.77
N LYS A 135 -17.06 -5.94 -12.95
CA LYS A 135 -18.33 -5.35 -13.42
C LYS A 135 -18.14 -4.11 -14.29
N HIS A 136 -17.02 -3.41 -14.14
CA HIS A 136 -16.72 -2.17 -14.84
C HIS A 136 -15.48 -2.27 -15.75
N MET A 137 -15.04 -3.49 -16.09
CA MET A 137 -13.76 -3.73 -16.75
C MET A 137 -13.62 -3.00 -18.10
N GLU A 138 -14.73 -2.86 -18.85
CA GLU A 138 -14.72 -2.18 -20.15
C GLU A 138 -14.26 -0.73 -20.04
N LYS A 139 -14.64 -0.04 -18.94
CA LYS A 139 -14.23 1.34 -18.70
C LYS A 139 -12.75 1.46 -18.36
N VAL A 140 -12.15 0.42 -17.77
CA VAL A 140 -10.73 0.41 -17.38
C VAL A 140 -9.85 0.08 -18.58
N ILE A 141 -10.27 -0.86 -19.44
CA ILE A 141 -9.52 -1.28 -20.63
C ILE A 141 -9.52 -0.20 -21.72
N GLN A 142 -10.53 0.67 -21.74
CA GLN A 142 -10.62 1.78 -22.71
C GLN A 142 -9.68 2.96 -22.41
N ILE A 143 -9.02 2.97 -21.25
CA ILE A 143 -8.02 3.98 -20.85
C ILE A 143 -6.67 3.62 -21.46
#